data_AF-A0A1S6ZGG9-F1
#
_entry.id   AF-A0A1S6ZGG9-F1
#
_cell.length_a   1.000
_cell.length_b   1.000
_cell.length_c   1.000
_cell.angle_alpha   90.00
_cell.angle_beta   90.00
_cell.angle_gamma   90.00
#
_symmetry.space_group_name_H-M   'P 1'
#
loop_
_entity.id
_entity.type
_entity.pdbx_description
1 polymer ?
#
loop_
_entity_poly.entity_id
_entity_poly.type
_entity_poly.pdbx_seq_one_letter_code
_entity_poly.pdbx_strand_id
1 'polypeptide(L)'
;KLDGAELAELTRLPTIFAYEAACKLDPKFGLIRDVTVRRGQVRIEYEFIPVQPFLTVADFDTLAFELDIGNWEMNRTHWAVKDVNLPKELHTAKGITLPSWTRQASRAVDITQHDFDVGLSFPGEARGLVEQVARELEARVGPNAYFYDNNYVSQLARPSLDTLLQDIYRNR
;
A
#
# COMPACT_ATOMS: atom_id res chain seq x y z
N LYS A 1 -18.48 0.08 12.24
CA LYS A 1 -18.81 0.74 10.96
C LYS A 1 -17.61 1.60 10.65
N LEU A 2 -16.96 1.42 9.50
CA LEU A 2 -15.76 2.18 9.18
C LEU A 2 -16.13 3.68 9.06
N ASP A 3 -15.38 4.55 9.73
CA ASP A 3 -15.51 5.99 9.63
C ASP A 3 -14.68 6.55 8.45
N GLY A 4 -14.72 7.88 8.25
CA GLY A 4 -14.01 8.51 7.14
C GLY A 4 -12.49 8.41 7.21
N ALA A 5 -11.91 8.36 8.42
CA ALA A 5 -10.47 8.21 8.61
C ALA A 5 -10.04 6.77 8.33
N GLU A 6 -10.79 5.79 8.81
CA GLU A 6 -10.55 4.37 8.57
C GLU A 6 -10.68 4.02 7.07
N LEU A 7 -11.64 4.62 6.36
CA LEU A 7 -11.75 4.50 4.90
C LEU A 7 -10.56 5.14 4.16
N ALA A 8 -10.04 6.25 4.68
CA ALA A 8 -8.86 6.89 4.12
C ALA A 8 -7.56 6.12 4.41
N GLU A 9 -7.51 5.29 5.47
CA GLU A 9 -6.40 4.35 5.70
C GLU A 9 -6.46 3.17 4.71
N LEU A 10 -7.67 2.66 4.44
CA LEU A 10 -7.86 1.54 3.51
C LEU A 10 -7.32 1.81 2.11
N THR A 11 -7.37 3.06 1.62
CA THR A 11 -6.82 3.44 0.32
C THR A 11 -5.28 3.41 0.27
N ARG A 12 -4.62 3.16 1.41
CA ARG A 12 -3.15 3.13 1.54
C ARG A 12 -2.61 1.73 1.70
N LEU A 13 -3.48 0.75 1.97
CA LEU A 13 -3.06 -0.61 2.25
C LEU A 13 -2.78 -1.39 0.96
N PRO A 14 -1.66 -2.12 0.88
CA PRO A 14 -1.39 -3.04 -0.22
C PRO A 14 -2.50 -4.09 -0.27
N THR A 15 -3.12 -4.24 -1.43
CA THR A 15 -4.34 -5.03 -1.57
C THR A 15 -4.12 -6.17 -2.56
N ILE A 16 -4.56 -7.38 -2.18
CA ILE A 16 -4.71 -8.48 -3.13
C ILE A 16 -6.16 -8.54 -3.59
N PHE A 17 -6.36 -8.43 -4.89
CA PHE A 17 -7.64 -8.63 -5.57
C PHE A 17 -7.73 -10.09 -5.98
N ALA A 18 -8.37 -10.90 -5.15
CA ALA A 18 -8.66 -12.30 -5.43
C ALA A 18 -10.06 -12.48 -6.01
N TYR A 19 -10.25 -13.57 -6.74
CA TYR A 19 -11.54 -13.99 -7.28
C TYR A 19 -12.15 -15.08 -6.39
N GLU A 20 -13.45 -15.33 -6.51
CA GLU A 20 -14.07 -16.50 -5.90
C GLU A 20 -13.40 -17.77 -6.41
N ALA A 21 -13.31 -18.80 -5.56
CA ALA A 21 -12.63 -20.05 -5.88
C ALA A 21 -13.13 -20.70 -7.18
N ALA A 22 -14.42 -20.53 -7.50
CA ALA A 22 -15.03 -21.05 -8.72
C ALA A 22 -14.49 -20.40 -10.02
N CYS A 23 -13.99 -19.16 -9.95
CA CYS A 23 -13.50 -18.44 -11.13
C CYS A 23 -12.16 -19.00 -11.66
N LYS A 24 -11.34 -19.62 -10.79
CA LYS A 24 -10.02 -20.17 -11.15
C LYS A 24 -9.09 -19.16 -11.84
N LEU A 25 -9.14 -17.91 -11.40
CA LEU A 25 -8.32 -16.82 -11.92
C LEU A 25 -7.24 -16.44 -10.92
N ASP A 26 -6.06 -16.12 -11.44
CA ASP A 26 -4.95 -15.65 -10.61
C ASP A 26 -5.28 -14.29 -9.98
N PRO A 27 -4.93 -14.12 -8.69
CA PRO A 27 -5.13 -12.86 -7.98
C PRO A 27 -4.23 -11.77 -8.54
N LYS A 28 -4.63 -10.51 -8.34
CA LYS A 28 -3.85 -9.34 -8.76
C LYS A 28 -3.42 -8.52 -7.56
N PHE A 29 -2.25 -7.91 -7.67
CA PHE A 29 -1.79 -6.93 -6.70
C PHE A 29 -2.24 -5.52 -7.11
N GLY A 30 -2.57 -4.69 -6.12
CA GLY A 30 -2.95 -3.31 -6.40
C GLY A 30 -3.25 -2.48 -5.16
N LEU A 31 -3.93 -1.37 -5.40
CA LEU A 31 -4.36 -0.41 -4.38
C LEU A 31 -5.82 -0.02 -4.59
N ILE A 32 -6.52 0.18 -3.48
CA ILE A 32 -7.79 0.87 -3.48
C ILE A 32 -7.50 2.37 -3.53
N ARG A 33 -8.08 3.09 -4.50
CA ARG A 33 -7.87 4.53 -4.70
C ARG A 33 -8.95 5.38 -4.04
N ASP A 34 -10.18 4.90 -4.05
CA ASP A 34 -11.31 5.57 -3.39
C ASP A 34 -12.32 4.54 -2.90
N VAL A 35 -12.98 4.86 -1.77
CA VAL A 35 -14.13 4.12 -1.25
C VAL A 35 -15.26 5.10 -0.96
N THR A 36 -16.27 5.11 -1.83
CA THR A 36 -17.45 5.94 -1.67
C THR A 36 -18.63 5.10 -1.17
N VAL A 37 -19.16 5.44 0.01
CA VAL A 37 -20.37 4.80 0.58
C VAL A 37 -21.57 5.74 0.46
N ARG A 38 -22.61 5.35 -0.28
CA ARG A 38 -23.85 6.14 -0.44
C ARG A 38 -25.08 5.25 -0.42
N ARG A 39 -26.07 5.58 0.42
CA ARG A 39 -27.37 4.88 0.50
C ARG A 39 -27.25 3.35 0.65
N GLY A 40 -26.23 2.88 1.38
CA GLY A 40 -25.97 1.45 1.58
C GLY A 40 -25.24 0.76 0.42
N GLN A 41 -24.87 1.49 -0.64
CA GLN A 41 -24.01 1.00 -1.71
C GLN A 41 -22.57 1.45 -1.49
N VAL A 42 -21.62 0.61 -1.91
CA VAL A 42 -20.19 0.88 -1.86
C VAL A 42 -19.65 0.88 -3.27
N ARG A 43 -18.96 1.97 -3.65
CA ARG A 43 -18.19 2.07 -4.88
C ARG A 43 -16.71 2.10 -4.52
N ILE A 44 -15.93 1.26 -5.18
CA ILE A 44 -14.46 1.26 -5.06
C ILE A 44 -13.85 1.62 -6.40
N GLU A 45 -12.91 2.56 -6.36
CA GLU A 45 -11.96 2.78 -7.44
C GLU A 45 -10.64 2.12 -7.05
N TYR A 46 -9.99 1.43 -7.98
CA TYR A 46 -8.77 0.67 -7.71
C TYR A 46 -7.82 0.70 -8.89
N GLU A 47 -6.56 0.39 -8.61
CA GLU A 47 -5.49 0.30 -9.59
C GLU A 47 -4.73 -1.01 -9.42
N PHE A 48 -4.42 -1.67 -10.53
CA PHE A 48 -3.54 -2.85 -10.52
C PHE A 48 -2.10 -2.44 -10.74
N ILE A 49 -1.23 -2.97 -9.89
CA ILE A 49 0.21 -2.75 -9.96
C ILE A 49 0.84 -4.05 -10.42
N PRO A 50 1.48 -4.08 -11.60
CA PRO A 50 2.07 -5.31 -12.11
C PRO A 50 3.25 -5.74 -11.22
N VAL A 51 3.15 -6.94 -10.67
CA VAL A 51 4.22 -7.61 -9.92
C VAL A 51 4.44 -8.97 -10.59
N GLN A 52 5.69 -9.30 -10.91
CA GLN A 52 6.03 -10.58 -11.53
C GLN A 52 7.35 -11.10 -10.95
N PRO A 53 7.41 -12.37 -10.49
CA PRO A 53 6.28 -13.29 -10.33
C PRO A 53 5.32 -12.83 -9.21
N PHE A 54 4.05 -13.23 -9.29
CA PHE A 54 3.05 -13.01 -8.25
C PHE A 54 2.31 -14.31 -7.92
N LEU A 55 1.34 -14.25 -7.00
CA LEU A 55 0.54 -15.40 -6.59
C LEU A 55 -0.32 -15.94 -7.72
N THR A 56 -0.45 -17.25 -7.74
CA THR A 56 -1.40 -18.01 -8.57
C THR A 56 -2.62 -18.43 -7.73
N VAL A 57 -3.68 -18.89 -8.39
CA VAL A 57 -4.85 -19.45 -7.69
C VAL A 57 -4.48 -20.62 -6.75
N ALA A 58 -3.52 -21.46 -7.13
CA ALA A 58 -3.08 -22.60 -6.32
C ALA A 58 -2.31 -22.16 -5.05
N ASP A 59 -1.73 -20.96 -5.06
CA ASP A 59 -1.01 -20.44 -3.90
C ASP A 59 -1.95 -20.06 -2.77
N PHE A 60 -3.21 -19.69 -3.05
CA PHE A 60 -4.18 -19.30 -2.03
C PHE A 60 -4.56 -20.47 -1.11
N ASP A 61 -4.68 -21.69 -1.64
CA ASP A 61 -4.92 -22.89 -0.83
C ASP A 61 -3.73 -23.20 0.10
N THR A 62 -2.51 -22.88 -0.35
CA THR A 62 -1.28 -23.14 0.41
C THR A 62 -1.02 -22.05 1.46
N LEU A 63 -1.31 -20.80 1.12
CA LEU A 63 -1.03 -19.61 1.94
C LEU A 63 -2.23 -19.16 2.78
N ALA A 64 -3.28 -19.98 2.87
CA ALA A 64 -4.50 -19.61 3.57
C ALA A 64 -4.23 -19.26 5.04
N PHE A 65 -3.28 -19.93 5.69
CA PHE A 65 -2.93 -19.63 7.08
C PHE A 65 -2.16 -18.30 7.20
N GLU A 66 -1.13 -18.10 6.38
CA GLU A 66 -0.26 -16.93 6.39
C GLU A 66 -1.00 -15.65 5.98
N LEU A 67 -1.94 -15.76 5.06
CA LEU A 67 -2.79 -14.66 4.60
C LEU A 67 -4.07 -14.50 5.43
N ASP A 68 -4.22 -15.29 6.50
CA ASP A 68 -5.39 -15.31 7.40
C ASP A 68 -6.73 -15.50 6.64
N ILE A 69 -6.75 -16.37 5.63
CA ILE A 69 -7.92 -16.68 4.80
C ILE A 69 -8.70 -17.82 5.46
N GLY A 70 -9.93 -17.55 5.90
CA GLY A 70 -10.81 -18.57 6.46
C GLY A 70 -11.39 -19.52 5.41
N ASN A 71 -11.69 -20.77 5.80
CA ASN A 71 -12.17 -21.85 4.92
C ASN A 71 -13.43 -21.52 4.08
N TRP A 72 -14.23 -20.54 4.48
CA TRP A 72 -15.47 -20.12 3.80
C TRP A 72 -15.38 -18.72 3.17
N GLU A 73 -14.25 -18.06 3.30
CA GLU A 73 -14.07 -16.68 2.84
C GLU A 73 -14.02 -16.61 1.32
N MET A 74 -13.38 -17.59 0.67
CA MET A 74 -13.26 -17.68 -0.79
C MET A 74 -14.54 -18.11 -1.52
N ASN A 75 -15.60 -18.45 -0.77
CA ASN A 75 -16.91 -18.85 -1.30
C ASN A 75 -17.96 -17.72 -1.22
N ARG A 76 -17.53 -16.48 -0.96
CA ARG A 76 -18.41 -15.31 -0.87
C ARG A 76 -17.80 -14.11 -1.57
N THR A 77 -18.63 -13.31 -2.23
CA THR A 77 -18.28 -11.97 -2.76
C THR A 77 -18.16 -10.93 -1.65
N HIS A 78 -17.20 -11.11 -0.72
CA HIS A 78 -16.92 -10.11 0.33
C HIS A 78 -15.45 -9.71 0.32
N TRP A 79 -15.19 -8.45 0.68
CA TRP A 79 -13.85 -7.94 0.91
C TRP A 79 -13.47 -8.13 2.38
N ALA A 80 -12.23 -8.50 2.63
CA ALA A 80 -11.69 -8.65 3.97
C ALA A 80 -10.45 -7.79 4.13
N VAL A 81 -10.34 -7.16 5.29
CA VAL A 81 -9.13 -6.47 5.73
C VAL A 81 -8.45 -7.41 6.73
N LYS A 82 -7.20 -7.77 6.45
CA LYS A 82 -6.43 -8.73 7.25
C LYS A 82 -5.28 -8.00 7.93
N ASP A 83 -5.09 -8.28 9.20
CA ASP A 83 -3.96 -7.75 9.97
C ASP A 83 -2.73 -8.64 9.75
N VAL A 84 -2.23 -8.63 8.51
CA VAL A 84 -1.07 -9.40 8.08
C VAL A 84 -0.05 -8.48 7.43
N ASN A 85 1.24 -8.72 7.70
CA ASN A 85 2.31 -8.00 7.02
C ASN A 85 2.50 -8.61 5.61
N LEU A 86 1.66 -8.18 4.68
CA LEU A 86 1.60 -8.77 3.35
C LEU A 86 2.98 -8.85 2.64
N PRO A 87 3.82 -7.79 2.63
CA PRO A 87 5.16 -7.90 2.04
C PRO A 87 6.03 -9.00 2.66
N LYS A 88 5.96 -9.14 3.99
CA LYS A 88 6.74 -10.16 4.72
C LYS A 88 6.24 -11.56 4.40
N GLU A 89 4.94 -11.79 4.41
CA GLU A 89 4.35 -13.12 4.19
C GLU A 89 4.62 -13.59 2.74
N LEU A 90 4.42 -12.71 1.75
CA LEU A 90 4.71 -13.04 0.34
C LEU A 90 6.20 -13.30 0.08
N HIS A 91 7.08 -12.53 0.72
CA HIS A 91 8.51 -12.74 0.59
C HIS A 91 8.95 -14.06 1.24
N THR A 92 8.46 -14.34 2.44
CA THR A 92 8.83 -15.56 3.20
C THR A 92 8.34 -16.82 2.48
N ALA A 93 7.11 -16.79 1.96
CA ALA A 93 6.51 -17.99 1.40
C ALA A 93 6.90 -18.27 -0.06
N LYS A 94 7.13 -17.22 -0.86
CA LYS A 94 7.33 -17.35 -2.32
C LYS A 94 8.48 -16.52 -2.88
N GLY A 95 9.23 -15.78 -2.05
CA GLY A 95 10.27 -14.87 -2.52
C GLY A 95 9.73 -13.67 -3.31
N ILE A 96 8.42 -13.43 -3.28
CA ILE A 96 7.79 -12.33 -4.02
C ILE A 96 8.17 -11.02 -3.35
N THR A 97 8.77 -10.12 -4.14
CA THR A 97 9.16 -8.79 -3.66
C THR A 97 8.14 -7.78 -4.13
N LEU A 98 7.38 -7.24 -3.19
CA LEU A 98 6.48 -6.12 -3.44
C LEU A 98 7.25 -4.79 -3.54
N PRO A 99 6.68 -3.75 -4.17
CA PRO A 99 7.26 -2.41 -4.19
C PRO A 99 7.63 -1.90 -2.79
N SER A 100 8.72 -1.15 -2.64
CA SER A 100 9.27 -0.74 -1.33
C SER A 100 8.25 -0.02 -0.43
N TRP A 101 7.39 0.81 -1.01
CA TRP A 101 6.34 1.54 -0.28
C TRP A 101 5.36 0.60 0.46
N THR A 102 5.19 -0.65 0.01
CA THR A 102 4.28 -1.62 0.65
C THR A 102 4.76 -2.03 2.04
N ARG A 103 6.08 -1.97 2.30
CA ARG A 103 6.65 -2.24 3.62
C ARG A 103 6.24 -1.18 4.64
N GLN A 104 5.99 0.05 4.19
CA GLN A 104 5.61 1.20 5.01
C GLN A 104 4.12 1.21 5.37
N ALA A 105 3.24 0.59 4.56
CA ALA A 105 1.80 0.55 4.85
C ALA A 105 1.45 -0.18 6.16
N SER A 106 2.32 -1.08 6.64
CA SER A 106 2.19 -1.75 7.94
C SER A 106 2.48 -0.83 9.14
N ARG A 107 3.04 0.35 8.90
CA ARG A 107 3.30 1.41 9.88
C ARG A 107 2.96 2.74 9.22
N ALA A 108 1.67 2.99 9.01
CA ALA A 108 1.18 4.25 8.47
C ALA A 108 1.72 5.43 9.31
N VAL A 109 2.78 6.06 8.82
CA VAL A 109 3.31 7.31 9.36
C VAL A 109 2.42 8.43 8.83
N ASP A 110 1.77 9.15 9.73
CA ASP A 110 1.05 10.37 9.38
C ASP A 110 2.06 11.49 9.07
N ILE A 111 2.22 11.84 7.79
CA ILE A 111 3.17 12.89 7.36
C ILE A 111 2.80 14.27 7.90
N THR A 112 1.60 14.44 8.47
CA THR A 112 1.17 15.69 9.11
C THR A 112 1.62 15.80 10.56
N GLN A 113 2.19 14.76 11.15
CA GLN A 113 2.66 14.73 12.54
C GLN A 113 4.10 14.22 12.66
N HIS A 114 4.69 13.76 11.55
CA HIS A 114 5.99 13.09 11.56
C HIS A 114 7.13 14.00 11.12
N ASP A 115 8.23 13.95 11.86
CA ASP A 115 9.48 14.66 11.56
C ASP A 115 10.43 13.73 10.80
N PHE A 116 10.95 14.21 9.68
CA PHE A 116 11.88 13.49 8.82
C PHE A 116 13.30 14.03 9.01
N ASP A 117 14.27 13.14 9.20
CA ASP A 117 15.67 13.56 9.29
C ASP A 117 16.21 14.10 7.96
N VAL A 118 15.64 13.66 6.83
CA VAL A 118 16.08 14.00 5.47
C VAL A 118 14.91 14.19 4.50
N GLY A 119 14.77 15.36 3.88
CA GLY A 119 13.80 15.62 2.80
C GLY A 119 14.42 15.59 1.40
N LEU A 120 13.88 14.78 0.49
CA LEU A 120 14.36 14.71 -0.91
C LEU A 120 13.61 15.71 -1.80
N SER A 121 14.21 16.88 -2.05
CA SER A 121 13.71 17.88 -3.00
C SER A 121 14.46 17.79 -4.34
N PHE A 122 13.73 17.66 -5.46
CA PHE A 122 14.33 17.44 -6.78
C PHE A 122 13.39 17.88 -7.92
N PRO A 123 13.94 18.25 -9.10
CA PRO A 123 13.14 18.45 -10.30
C PRO A 123 12.63 17.11 -10.83
N GLY A 124 11.40 17.07 -11.36
CA GLY A 124 10.73 15.82 -11.75
C GLY A 124 11.49 14.95 -12.77
N GLU A 125 12.37 15.55 -13.58
CA GLU A 125 13.26 14.86 -14.52
C GLU A 125 14.33 13.98 -13.84
N ALA A 126 14.71 14.31 -12.60
CA ALA A 126 15.68 13.55 -11.82
C ALA A 126 15.05 12.38 -11.04
N ARG A 127 13.75 12.13 -11.19
CA ARG A 127 13.00 11.15 -10.39
C ARG A 127 13.62 9.75 -10.39
N GLY A 128 14.11 9.28 -11.54
CA GLY A 128 14.74 7.96 -11.64
C GLY A 128 16.03 7.85 -10.80
N LEU A 129 16.79 8.93 -10.67
CA LEU A 129 17.98 8.97 -9.80
C LEU A 129 17.58 9.06 -8.33
N VAL A 130 16.58 9.89 -8.01
CA VAL A 130 16.13 10.07 -6.63
C VAL A 130 15.50 8.80 -6.07
N GLU A 131 14.84 7.99 -6.90
CA GLU A 131 14.36 6.67 -6.47
C GLU A 131 15.52 5.77 -6.00
N GLN A 132 16.67 5.81 -6.69
CA GLN A 132 17.85 5.05 -6.26
C GLN A 132 18.42 5.59 -4.96
N VAL A 133 18.50 6.91 -4.81
CA VAL A 133 18.95 7.57 -3.59
C VAL A 133 18.03 7.25 -2.41
N ALA A 134 16.71 7.27 -2.62
CA ALA A 134 15.73 6.90 -1.60
C ALA A 134 15.90 5.45 -1.13
N ARG A 135 16.17 4.52 -2.05
CA ARG A 135 16.47 3.11 -1.71
C ARG A 135 17.73 2.97 -0.85
N GLU A 136 18.79 3.68 -1.20
CA GLU A 136 20.05 3.67 -0.43
C GLU A 136 19.90 4.33 0.95
N LEU A 137 19.16 5.44 1.02
CA LEU A 137 18.83 6.12 2.27
C LEU A 137 18.01 5.22 3.18
N GLU A 138 16.97 4.57 2.66
CA GLU A 138 16.15 3.61 3.40
C GLU A 138 17.00 2.52 4.05
N ALA A 139 17.97 1.97 3.32
CA ALA A 139 18.86 0.91 3.83
C ALA A 139 19.76 1.38 4.98
N ARG A 140 20.06 2.67 5.06
CA ARG A 140 21.05 3.24 6.02
C ARG A 140 20.40 3.89 7.24
N VAL A 141 19.37 4.71 7.03
CA VAL A 141 18.73 5.51 8.08
C VAL A 141 17.34 4.97 8.46
N GLY A 142 16.79 4.05 7.66
CA GLY A 142 15.50 3.44 7.91
C GLY A 142 14.33 4.19 7.25
N PRO A 143 13.16 3.51 7.13
CA PRO A 143 12.06 3.91 6.26
C PRO A 143 11.24 5.12 6.73
N ASN A 144 11.45 5.58 7.97
CA ASN A 144 10.72 6.71 8.56
C ASN A 144 11.64 7.92 8.80
N ALA A 145 12.93 7.82 8.46
CA ALA A 145 13.89 8.91 8.65
C ALA A 145 13.98 9.83 7.43
N TYR A 146 13.37 9.48 6.29
CA TYR A 146 13.45 10.27 5.07
C TYR A 146 12.09 10.48 4.40
N PHE A 147 11.91 11.65 3.78
CA PHE A 147 10.74 11.99 2.99
C PHE A 147 11.03 11.86 1.49
N TYR A 148 10.24 11.03 0.81
CA TYR A 148 10.19 10.91 -0.65
C TYR A 148 8.73 10.93 -1.10
N ASP A 149 8.38 11.83 -2.03
CA ASP A 149 6.99 12.08 -2.45
C ASP A 149 6.25 10.81 -2.90
N ASN A 150 6.93 9.93 -3.62
CA ASN A 150 6.34 8.70 -4.16
C ASN A 150 6.00 7.66 -3.09
N ASN A 151 6.59 7.77 -1.90
CA ASN A 151 6.26 6.91 -0.76
C ASN A 151 4.96 7.35 -0.08
N TYR A 152 4.53 8.60 -0.29
CA TYR A 152 3.41 9.21 0.42
C TYR A 152 2.36 9.83 -0.53
N VAL A 153 2.30 9.39 -1.80
CA VAL A 153 1.39 9.93 -2.84
C VAL A 153 -0.06 10.03 -2.36
N SER A 154 -0.53 9.07 -1.56
CA SER A 154 -1.89 9.06 -1.00
C SER A 154 -2.13 10.17 0.03
N GLN A 155 -1.15 10.48 0.88
CA GLN A 155 -1.26 11.56 1.87
C GLN A 155 -1.03 12.95 1.23
N LEU A 156 -0.34 12.97 0.08
CA LEU A 156 -0.16 14.15 -0.77
C LEU A 156 -1.37 14.42 -1.67
N ALA A 157 -2.24 13.43 -1.92
CA ALA A 157 -3.45 13.58 -2.72
C ALA A 157 -4.59 14.30 -1.97
N ARG A 158 -4.34 15.53 -1.52
CA ARG A 158 -5.30 16.36 -0.77
C ARG A 158 -5.28 17.83 -1.20
N PRO A 159 -6.37 18.58 -0.99
CA PRO A 159 -6.36 20.03 -1.17
C PRO A 159 -5.30 20.66 -0.26
N SER A 160 -4.49 21.59 -0.77
CA SER A 160 -3.37 22.24 -0.05
C SER A 160 -2.07 21.41 0.02
N LEU A 161 -1.79 20.62 -1.02
CA LEU A 161 -0.51 19.91 -1.19
C LEU A 161 0.70 20.84 -1.01
N ASP A 162 0.69 22.01 -1.65
CA ASP A 162 1.81 22.96 -1.63
C ASP A 162 2.16 23.42 -0.21
N THR A 163 1.14 23.70 0.63
CA THR A 163 1.34 24.11 2.01
C THR A 163 1.94 23.00 2.86
N LEU A 164 1.48 21.76 2.66
CA LEU A 164 2.01 20.60 3.38
C LEU A 164 3.45 20.31 2.98
N LEU A 165 3.77 20.35 1.68
CA LEU A 165 5.14 20.16 1.21
C LEU A 165 6.06 21.25 1.76
N GLN A 166 5.63 22.52 1.72
CA GLN A 166 6.43 23.61 2.28
C GLN A 166 6.69 23.45 3.77
N ASP A 167 5.72 22.95 4.53
CA ASP A 167 5.87 22.68 5.96
C ASP A 167 6.85 21.53 6.21
N ILE A 168 6.69 20.41 5.48
CA ILE A 168 7.59 19.25 5.56
C ILE A 168 9.03 19.63 5.22
N TYR A 169 9.27 20.49 4.24
CA TYR A 169 10.65 20.87 3.89
C TYR A 169 11.25 21.97 4.79
N ARG A 170 10.45 22.67 5.59
CA ARG A 170 10.91 23.82 6.40
C ARG A 170 10.98 23.55 7.88
N ASN A 171 10.03 22.80 8.41
CA ASN A 171 9.78 22.71 9.85
C ASN A 171 9.87 21.28 10.39
N ARG A 172 10.09 20.29 9.51
CA ARG A 172 10.05 18.86 9.79
C ARG A 172 11.07 18.13 8.94
#